data_AF-A0A2Z2MM25-F1
#
_entry.id   AF-A0A2Z2MM25-F1
#
_cell.length_a   1.000
_cell.length_b   1.000
_cell.length_c   1.000
_cell.angle_alpha   90.00
_cell.angle_beta   90.00
_cell.angle_gamma   90.00
#
_symmetry.space_group_name_H-M   'P 1'
#
loop_
_entity.id
_entity.type
_entity.pdbx_description
1 polymer ?
#
loop_
_entity_poly.entity_id
_entity_poly.type
_entity_poly.pdbx_seq_one_letter_code
_entity_poly.pdbx_strand_id
1 'polypeptide(L)'
;MDLTLTSTLLWAIMILAAITSIQFYKGRKWNLQLMYHYLESIEDVVKPEDKDYVWLGGYIGFRANYKVNRDNIRKFEYTLTLLPRHSLLYFPIALITSRHDKLYFVIKPFADIKREAHLIQKGYYRLKPDIENEPLLQREEIEIAGKKYEALFEKRRDVEKLKSLIESMSKPHNIKHVALTPKTNVFYVQMKPEPETIGEDVKKLVEFTNREIKESPFSS
;
A
#
# COMPACT_ATOMS: atom_id res chain seq x y z
N MET A 1 -3.84 34.84 -41.25
CA MET A 1 -3.22 34.06 -40.17
C MET A 1 -1.75 33.97 -40.50
N ASP A 2 -0.87 34.61 -39.70
CA ASP A 2 0.53 34.80 -40.07
C ASP A 2 1.27 33.47 -40.26
N LEU A 3 1.95 33.31 -41.39
CA LEU A 3 2.72 32.11 -41.74
C LEU A 3 3.79 31.80 -40.68
N THR A 4 4.33 32.85 -40.06
CA THR A 4 5.30 32.79 -38.96
C THR A 4 4.68 32.24 -37.68
N LEU A 5 3.48 32.68 -37.31
CA LEU A 5 2.73 32.17 -36.15
C LEU A 5 2.35 30.70 -36.33
N THR A 6 2.02 30.30 -37.55
CA THR A 6 1.70 28.92 -37.90
C THR A 6 2.94 28.03 -37.79
N SER A 7 4.10 28.54 -38.23
CA SER A 7 5.38 27.82 -38.16
C SER A 7 5.91 27.69 -36.74
N THR A 8 5.83 28.74 -35.92
CA THR A 8 6.27 28.69 -34.51
C THR A 8 5.41 27.73 -33.68
N LEU A 9 4.09 27.74 -33.90
CA LEU A 9 3.19 26.79 -33.26
C LEU A 9 3.51 25.34 -33.65
N LEU A 10 3.78 25.09 -34.93
CA LEU A 10 4.18 23.77 -35.41
C LEU A 10 5.47 23.28 -34.74
N TRP A 11 6.50 24.13 -34.68
CA TRP A 11 7.75 23.81 -33.98
C TRP A 11 7.52 23.53 -32.49
N ALA A 12 6.69 24.33 -31.81
CA ALA A 12 6.37 24.11 -30.41
C ALA A 12 5.68 22.75 -30.17
N ILE A 13 4.72 22.37 -31.03
CA ILE A 13 4.05 21.07 -30.95
C ILE A 13 5.04 19.92 -31.19
N MET A 14 5.92 20.04 -32.18
CA MET A 14 6.93 19.01 -32.46
C MET A 14 7.89 18.82 -31.29
N ILE A 15 8.36 19.91 -30.69
CA ILE A 15 9.22 19.87 -29.50
C ILE A 15 8.47 19.21 -28.33
N LEU A 16 7.22 19.60 -28.07
CA LEU A 16 6.41 19.01 -27.02
C LEU A 16 6.18 17.50 -27.24
N ALA A 17 5.94 17.08 -28.48
CA ALA A 17 5.78 15.68 -28.84
C ALA A 17 7.07 14.88 -28.61
N ALA A 18 8.23 15.43 -28.99
CA ALA A 18 9.53 14.82 -28.73
C ALA A 18 9.80 14.68 -27.22
N ILE A 19 9.57 15.73 -26.43
CA ILE A 19 9.76 15.70 -24.96
C ILE A 19 8.82 14.68 -24.32
N THR A 20 7.54 14.67 -24.73
CA THR A 20 6.55 13.72 -24.20
C THR A 20 6.94 12.28 -24.51
N SER A 21 7.44 12.01 -25.71
CA SER A 21 7.92 10.68 -26.12
C SER A 21 9.12 10.23 -25.29
N ILE A 22 10.12 11.09 -25.10
CA ILE A 22 11.28 10.80 -24.25
C ILE A 22 10.85 10.51 -22.80
N GLN A 23 9.98 11.36 -22.25
CA GLN A 23 9.45 11.18 -20.89
C GLN A 23 8.71 9.85 -20.74
N PHE A 24 7.92 9.47 -21.76
CA PHE A 24 7.18 8.21 -21.75
C PHE A 24 8.11 7.00 -21.57
N TYR A 25 9.14 6.87 -22.41
CA TYR A 25 10.06 5.73 -22.33
C TYR A 25 10.87 5.72 -21.03
N LYS A 26 11.37 6.88 -20.58
CA LYS A 26 12.11 7.01 -19.32
C LYS A 26 11.24 6.64 -18.12
N GLY A 27 10.06 7.24 -18.02
CA GLY A 27 9.12 6.99 -16.92
C GLY A 27 8.59 5.56 -16.90
N ARG A 28 8.35 4.97 -18.08
CA ARG A 28 8.00 3.54 -18.21
C ARG A 28 9.10 2.65 -17.65
N LYS A 29 10.36 2.87 -18.07
CA LYS A 29 11.50 2.09 -17.60
C LYS A 29 11.62 2.15 -16.07
N TRP A 30 11.49 3.34 -15.50
CA TRP A 30 11.58 3.54 -14.06
C TRP A 30 10.47 2.82 -13.29
N ASN A 31 9.21 2.95 -13.72
CA ASN A 31 8.11 2.26 -13.05
C ASN A 31 8.26 0.74 -13.16
N LEU A 32 8.68 0.20 -14.31
CA LEU A 32 8.93 -1.23 -14.47
C LEU A 32 10.04 -1.73 -13.56
N GLN A 33 11.14 -0.98 -13.42
CA GLN A 33 12.22 -1.31 -12.49
C GLN A 33 11.74 -1.32 -11.03
N LEU A 34 10.94 -0.34 -10.63
CA LEU A 34 10.35 -0.31 -9.30
C LEU A 34 9.42 -1.50 -9.06
N MET A 35 8.55 -1.81 -10.02
CA MET A 35 7.64 -2.95 -9.92
C MET A 35 8.40 -4.26 -9.73
N TYR A 36 9.45 -4.49 -10.54
CA TYR A 36 10.29 -5.66 -10.44
C TYR A 36 10.98 -5.75 -9.08
N HIS A 37 11.58 -4.63 -8.62
CA HIS A 37 12.25 -4.57 -7.32
C HIS A 37 11.32 -4.89 -6.15
N TYR A 38 10.10 -4.32 -6.15
CA TYR A 38 9.11 -4.63 -5.11
C TYR A 38 8.67 -6.09 -5.15
N LEU A 39 8.48 -6.65 -6.34
CA LEU A 39 8.10 -8.05 -6.52
C LEU A 39 9.18 -8.98 -5.96
N GLU A 40 10.43 -8.81 -6.38
CA GLU A 40 11.57 -9.61 -5.90
C GLU A 40 11.76 -9.48 -4.39
N SER A 41 11.80 -8.25 -3.87
CA SER A 41 12.00 -7.98 -2.44
C SER A 41 10.91 -8.57 -1.54
N ILE A 42 9.65 -8.55 -1.99
CA ILE A 42 8.53 -9.13 -1.24
C ILE A 42 8.57 -10.66 -1.32
N GLU A 43 8.87 -11.22 -2.49
CA GLU A 43 8.92 -12.67 -2.70
C GLU A 43 10.06 -13.35 -1.94
N ASP A 44 11.22 -12.70 -1.83
CA ASP A 44 12.35 -13.21 -1.05
C ASP A 44 11.99 -13.42 0.43
N VAL A 45 11.06 -12.62 0.94
CA VAL A 45 10.56 -12.70 2.31
C VAL A 45 9.38 -13.67 2.42
N VAL A 46 8.35 -13.51 1.58
CA VAL A 46 7.09 -14.26 1.67
C VAL A 46 7.26 -15.71 1.20
N LYS A 47 8.14 -15.96 0.22
CA LYS A 47 8.45 -17.28 -0.35
C LYS A 47 7.20 -18.08 -0.71
N PRO A 48 6.33 -17.55 -1.59
CA PRO A 48 5.04 -18.14 -1.87
C PRO A 48 5.16 -19.45 -2.67
N GLU A 49 4.20 -20.36 -2.44
CA GLU A 49 4.10 -21.64 -3.15
C GLU A 49 3.55 -21.46 -4.57
N ASP A 50 2.60 -20.53 -4.71
CA ASP A 50 1.93 -20.22 -5.97
C ASP A 50 1.70 -18.70 -6.08
N LYS A 51 1.76 -18.19 -7.31
CA LYS A 51 1.80 -16.76 -7.61
C LYS A 51 0.90 -16.44 -8.81
N ASP A 52 0.01 -15.48 -8.63
CA ASP A 52 -0.81 -14.90 -9.70
C ASP A 52 -0.65 -13.37 -9.71
N TYR A 53 -0.63 -12.77 -10.90
CA TYR A 53 -0.43 -11.33 -11.08
C TYR A 53 -1.44 -10.74 -12.05
N VAL A 54 -2.04 -9.61 -11.63
CA VAL A 54 -2.96 -8.82 -12.44
C VAL A 54 -2.38 -7.43 -12.64
N TRP A 55 -2.12 -7.06 -13.89
CA TRP A 55 -1.64 -5.73 -14.24
C TRP A 55 -2.69 -4.65 -13.96
N LEU A 56 -2.25 -3.51 -13.44
CA LEU A 56 -3.10 -2.34 -13.24
C LEU A 56 -2.60 -1.22 -14.15
N GLY A 57 -3.42 -0.87 -15.16
CA GLY A 57 -3.15 0.26 -16.06
C GLY A 57 -1.78 0.24 -16.75
N GLY A 58 -1.26 -0.95 -17.07
CA GLY A 58 0.03 -1.14 -17.73
C GLY A 58 1.21 -0.83 -16.81
N TYR A 59 1.67 0.42 -16.77
CA TYR A 59 2.90 0.80 -16.05
C TYR A 59 2.66 1.46 -14.70
N ILE A 60 1.42 1.43 -14.19
CA ILE A 60 1.05 2.09 -12.93
C ILE A 60 0.90 1.10 -11.77
N GLY A 61 1.25 -0.16 -11.98
CA GLY A 61 1.34 -1.16 -10.91
C GLY A 61 0.67 -2.48 -11.24
N PHE A 62 0.43 -3.26 -10.20
CA PHE A 62 -0.10 -4.62 -10.29
C PHE A 62 -0.71 -5.04 -8.96
N ARG A 63 -1.53 -6.10 -9.01
CA ARG A 63 -1.92 -6.90 -7.87
C ARG A 63 -1.21 -8.24 -7.96
N ALA A 64 -0.59 -8.66 -6.86
CA ALA A 64 -0.05 -10.00 -6.67
C ALA A 64 -0.91 -10.76 -5.68
N ASN A 65 -1.25 -12.00 -6.03
CA ASN A 65 -1.98 -12.93 -5.19
C ASN A 65 -1.08 -14.12 -4.89
N TYR A 66 -0.61 -14.23 -3.65
CA TYR A 66 0.25 -15.34 -3.25
C TYR A 66 -0.47 -16.35 -2.38
N LYS A 67 -0.33 -17.62 -2.75
CA LYS A 67 -0.63 -18.75 -1.87
C LYS A 67 0.63 -19.07 -1.08
N VAL A 68 0.55 -19.01 0.24
CA VAL A 68 1.74 -19.21 1.11
C VAL A 68 1.65 -20.53 1.87
N ASN A 69 0.48 -20.82 2.46
CA ASN A 69 0.21 -22.03 3.25
C ASN A 69 1.32 -22.43 4.25
N ARG A 70 1.97 -21.46 4.87
CA ARG A 70 3.07 -21.68 5.81
C ARG A 70 2.85 -20.87 7.07
N ASP A 71 3.22 -21.44 8.21
CA ASP A 71 3.01 -20.86 9.53
C ASP A 71 1.53 -20.43 9.69
N ASN A 72 1.29 -19.18 10.08
CA ASN A 72 -0.06 -18.65 10.21
C ASN A 72 -0.55 -17.91 8.95
N ILE A 73 0.12 -18.02 7.80
CA ILE A 73 -0.23 -17.26 6.59
C ILE A 73 -0.79 -18.21 5.52
N ARG A 74 -2.08 -18.07 5.23
CA ARG A 74 -2.76 -18.82 4.16
C ARG A 74 -2.60 -18.12 2.81
N LYS A 75 -2.92 -16.82 2.75
CA LYS A 75 -2.74 -15.97 1.56
C LYS A 75 -2.07 -14.66 1.90
N PHE A 76 -1.23 -14.19 0.98
CA PHE A 76 -0.57 -12.90 1.05
C PHE A 76 -0.84 -12.16 -0.26
N GLU A 77 -1.78 -11.23 -0.24
CA GLU A 77 -2.14 -10.44 -1.40
C GLU A 77 -1.56 -9.03 -1.22
N TYR A 78 -1.03 -8.44 -2.29
CA TYR A 78 -0.68 -7.03 -2.26
C TYR A 78 -0.96 -6.33 -3.58
N THR A 79 -1.22 -5.03 -3.50
CA THR A 79 -1.42 -4.18 -4.67
C THR A 79 -0.45 -3.03 -4.61
N LEU A 80 0.40 -2.92 -5.62
CA LEU A 80 1.27 -1.77 -5.84
C LEU A 80 0.59 -0.82 -6.82
N THR A 81 0.55 0.47 -6.48
CA THR A 81 0.12 1.54 -7.38
C THR A 81 1.19 2.62 -7.43
N LEU A 82 1.80 2.79 -8.59
CA LEU A 82 2.83 3.78 -8.86
C LEU A 82 2.23 5.01 -9.51
N LEU A 83 2.80 6.17 -9.21
CA LEU A 83 2.55 7.40 -9.94
C LEU A 83 2.90 7.22 -11.43
N PRO A 84 2.14 7.83 -12.35
CA PRO A 84 2.29 7.65 -13.79
C PRO A 84 3.46 8.47 -14.34
N ARG A 85 4.69 8.11 -13.96
CA ARG A 85 5.92 8.83 -14.33
C ARG A 85 6.13 8.92 -15.84
N HIS A 86 5.52 8.04 -16.63
CA HIS A 86 5.56 8.08 -18.10
C HIS A 86 4.70 9.19 -18.70
N SER A 87 3.71 9.70 -17.97
CA SER A 87 2.75 10.70 -18.48
C SER A 87 3.19 12.11 -18.11
N LEU A 88 3.96 12.77 -18.99
CA LEU A 88 4.51 14.11 -18.75
C LEU A 88 3.47 15.11 -18.22
N LEU A 89 2.31 15.19 -18.87
CA LEU A 89 1.27 16.17 -18.55
C LEU A 89 0.43 15.79 -17.33
N TYR A 90 0.23 14.49 -17.09
CA TYR A 90 -0.63 14.01 -16.01
C TYR A 90 0.14 13.79 -14.70
N PHE A 91 1.45 13.54 -14.76
CA PHE A 91 2.28 13.29 -13.58
C PHE A 91 2.23 14.43 -12.54
N PRO A 92 2.27 15.73 -12.90
CA PRO A 92 2.08 16.82 -11.93
C PRO A 92 0.73 16.78 -11.22
N ILE A 93 -0.34 16.47 -11.96
CA ILE A 93 -1.70 16.32 -11.42
C ILE A 93 -1.75 15.14 -10.44
N ALA A 94 -1.10 14.02 -10.81
CA ALA A 94 -1.01 12.83 -9.96
C ALA A 94 -0.22 13.09 -8.66
N LEU A 95 0.86 13.88 -8.70
CA LEU A 95 1.61 14.28 -7.51
C LEU A 95 0.74 15.05 -6.51
N ILE A 96 -0.16 15.92 -6.98
CA ILE A 96 -1.04 16.70 -6.11
C ILE A 96 -2.21 15.85 -5.57
N THR A 97 -2.80 15.03 -6.44
CA THR A 97 -4.03 14.26 -6.13
C THR A 97 -3.74 12.96 -5.39
N SER A 98 -2.77 12.17 -5.86
CA SER A 98 -2.41 10.87 -5.28
C SER A 98 -1.29 10.95 -4.23
N ARG A 99 -0.51 12.05 -4.22
CA ARG A 99 0.61 12.35 -3.31
C ARG A 99 1.85 11.48 -3.51
N HIS A 100 1.70 10.16 -3.50
CA HIS A 100 2.81 9.22 -3.55
C HIS A 100 2.38 7.86 -4.12
N ASP A 101 3.35 7.00 -4.41
CA ASP A 101 3.12 5.58 -4.70
C ASP A 101 2.47 4.90 -3.49
N LYS A 102 1.66 3.87 -3.71
CA LYS A 102 0.87 3.21 -2.67
C LYS A 102 1.09 1.71 -2.71
N LEU A 103 1.19 1.11 -1.55
CA LEU A 103 1.25 -0.33 -1.38
C LEU A 103 0.19 -0.75 -0.38
N TYR A 104 -0.60 -1.73 -0.78
CA TYR A 104 -1.70 -2.29 -0.03
C TYR A 104 -1.41 -3.77 0.22
N PHE A 105 -1.44 -4.21 1.45
CA PHE A 105 -1.31 -5.60 1.85
C PHE A 105 -2.64 -6.11 2.39
N VAL A 106 -3.02 -7.31 1.98
CA VAL A 106 -4.18 -8.07 2.43
C VAL A 106 -3.66 -9.46 2.79
N ILE A 107 -3.44 -9.68 4.08
CA ILE A 107 -2.86 -10.91 4.60
C ILE A 107 -3.99 -11.70 5.26
N LYS A 108 -4.21 -12.93 4.79
CA LYS A 108 -5.24 -13.82 5.32
C LYS A 108 -4.56 -14.89 6.18
N PRO A 109 -4.69 -14.81 7.51
CA PRO A 109 -4.13 -15.83 8.37
C PRO A 109 -4.91 -17.15 8.33
N PHE A 110 -4.34 -18.19 8.94
CA PHE A 110 -5.07 -19.41 9.30
C PHE A 110 -5.91 -19.18 10.56
N ALA A 111 -5.30 -18.59 11.59
CA ALA A 111 -6.00 -18.19 12.80
C ALA A 111 -7.10 -17.17 12.50
N ASP A 112 -8.20 -17.24 13.26
CA ASP A 112 -9.26 -16.25 13.16
C ASP A 112 -8.90 -14.95 13.89
N ILE A 113 -8.99 -13.84 13.18
CA ILE A 113 -9.05 -12.51 13.79
C ILE A 113 -10.39 -12.38 14.51
N LYS A 114 -10.38 -12.36 15.84
CA LYS A 114 -11.60 -12.34 16.66
C LYS A 114 -12.16 -10.94 16.93
N ARG A 115 -11.34 -9.90 16.81
CA ARG A 115 -11.69 -8.53 17.18
C ARG A 115 -11.27 -7.53 16.14
N GLU A 116 -12.11 -6.54 15.95
CA GLU A 116 -11.88 -5.45 15.02
C GLU A 116 -11.04 -4.34 15.66
N ALA A 117 -10.00 -3.93 14.93
CA ALA A 117 -9.14 -2.82 15.31
C ALA A 117 -8.59 -2.14 14.05
N HIS A 118 -8.66 -0.82 14.00
CA HIS A 118 -8.17 0.02 12.91
C HIS A 118 -7.34 1.16 13.45
N LEU A 119 -6.24 1.46 12.76
CA LEU A 119 -5.44 2.68 12.93
C LEU A 119 -5.37 3.41 11.60
N ILE A 120 -6.08 4.54 11.51
CA ILE A 120 -6.23 5.31 10.27
C ILE A 120 -5.56 6.67 10.44
N GLN A 121 -4.57 6.98 9.60
CA GLN A 121 -3.88 8.27 9.66
C GLN A 121 -4.85 9.42 9.35
N LYS A 122 -4.97 10.38 10.27
CA LYS A 122 -5.83 11.56 10.08
C LYS A 122 -5.35 12.40 8.89
N GLY A 123 -6.30 12.88 8.08
CA GLY A 123 -6.04 13.71 6.90
C GLY A 123 -5.48 12.95 5.69
N TYR A 124 -5.30 11.64 5.78
CA TYR A 124 -4.88 10.84 4.63
C TYR A 124 -6.04 10.62 3.64
N TYR A 125 -7.17 10.10 4.15
CA TYR A 125 -8.37 9.87 3.38
C TYR A 125 -9.18 11.16 3.21
N ARG A 126 -9.62 11.44 1.97
CA ARG A 126 -10.61 12.51 1.70
C ARG A 126 -12.02 12.08 2.10
N LEU A 127 -12.34 10.82 1.84
CA LEU A 127 -13.55 10.13 2.28
C LEU A 127 -13.11 8.95 3.12
N LYS A 128 -13.62 8.85 4.34
CA LYS A 128 -13.26 7.78 5.27
C LYS A 128 -13.57 6.42 4.62
N PRO A 129 -12.69 5.42 4.75
CA PRO A 129 -13.02 4.07 4.31
C PRO A 129 -14.28 3.60 5.05
N ASP A 130 -15.14 2.88 4.36
CA ASP A 130 -16.33 2.30 4.96
C ASP A 130 -15.92 1.20 5.95
N ILE A 131 -16.35 1.33 7.19
CA ILE A 131 -16.07 0.39 8.28
C ILE A 131 -17.43 0.00 8.83
N GLU A 132 -17.89 -1.19 8.44
CA GLU A 132 -19.28 -1.60 8.67
C GLU A 132 -19.67 -1.58 10.15
N ASN A 133 -18.77 -1.99 11.05
CA ASN A 133 -19.02 -2.01 12.49
C ASN A 133 -18.61 -0.72 13.21
N GLU A 134 -18.27 0.35 12.48
CA GLU A 134 -17.81 1.63 13.07
C GLU A 134 -18.69 2.13 14.23
N PRO A 135 -20.03 2.05 14.20
CA PRO A 135 -20.88 2.51 15.30
C PRO A 135 -20.69 1.72 16.61
N LEU A 136 -20.15 0.50 16.55
CA LEU A 136 -19.95 -0.39 17.69
C LEU A 136 -18.53 -0.29 18.28
N LEU A 137 -17.62 0.42 17.60
CA LEU A 137 -16.22 0.52 17.99
C LEU A 137 -15.97 1.72 18.91
N GLN A 138 -15.08 1.52 19.89
CA GLN A 138 -14.52 2.63 20.65
C GLN A 138 -13.64 3.47 19.72
N ARG A 139 -13.65 4.78 19.92
CA ARG A 139 -12.90 5.74 19.10
C ARG A 139 -12.05 6.64 19.96
N GLU A 140 -10.79 6.79 19.58
CA GLU A 140 -9.92 7.82 20.14
C GLU A 140 -8.88 8.30 19.12
N GLU A 141 -8.24 9.42 19.44
CA GLU A 141 -7.07 9.89 18.71
C GLU A 141 -5.81 9.45 19.43
N ILE A 142 -4.88 8.83 18.68
CA ILE A 142 -3.56 8.50 19.19
C ILE A 142 -2.48 9.12 18.30
N GLU A 143 -1.31 9.34 18.88
CA GLU A 143 -0.13 9.80 18.16
C GLU A 143 0.88 8.67 18.01
N ILE A 144 1.34 8.47 16.77
CA ILE A 144 2.38 7.49 16.43
C ILE A 144 3.40 8.19 15.52
N ALA A 145 4.65 8.24 15.96
CA ALA A 145 5.77 8.85 15.21
C ALA A 145 5.45 10.26 14.65
N GLY A 146 4.86 11.13 15.48
CA GLY A 146 4.51 12.50 15.10
C GLY A 146 3.32 12.64 14.15
N LYS A 147 2.56 11.56 13.93
CA LYS A 147 1.33 11.55 13.13
C LYS A 147 0.14 11.14 13.99
N LYS A 148 -0.98 11.83 13.79
CA LYS A 148 -2.25 11.52 14.45
C LYS A 148 -2.98 10.42 13.71
N TYR A 149 -3.50 9.45 14.44
CA TYR A 149 -4.33 8.36 13.96
C TYR A 149 -5.68 8.39 14.67
N GLU A 150 -6.73 8.10 13.92
CA GLU A 150 -8.02 7.68 14.47
C GLU A 150 -7.93 6.17 14.75
N ALA A 151 -8.03 5.81 16.02
CA ALA A 151 -8.11 4.42 16.46
C ALA A 151 -9.58 4.04 16.59
N LEU A 152 -9.99 2.92 15.97
CA LEU A 152 -11.32 2.34 16.08
C LEU A 152 -11.17 0.90 16.52
N PHE A 153 -11.73 0.49 17.65
CA PHE A 153 -11.44 -0.83 18.21
C PHE A 153 -12.49 -1.38 19.16
N GLU A 154 -12.53 -2.70 19.27
CA GLU A 154 -13.27 -3.39 20.34
C GLU A 154 -12.46 -3.48 21.65
N LYS A 155 -11.15 -3.75 21.53
CA LYS A 155 -10.24 -3.87 22.69
C LYS A 155 -8.95 -3.09 22.49
N ARG A 156 -8.59 -2.33 23.53
CA ARG A 156 -7.40 -1.46 23.52
C ARG A 156 -6.10 -2.22 23.22
N ARG A 157 -5.98 -3.45 23.71
CA ARG A 157 -4.80 -4.30 23.48
C ARG A 157 -4.49 -4.47 21.99
N ASP A 158 -5.50 -4.62 21.14
CA ASP A 158 -5.30 -4.85 19.71
C ASP A 158 -4.78 -3.58 19.02
N VAL A 159 -5.22 -2.40 19.48
CA VAL A 159 -4.65 -1.11 19.06
C VAL A 159 -3.19 -0.97 19.46
N GLU A 160 -2.83 -1.32 20.70
CA GLU A 160 -1.44 -1.23 21.15
C GLU A 160 -0.52 -2.15 20.32
N LYS A 161 -0.99 -3.35 19.97
CA LYS A 161 -0.27 -4.26 19.06
C LYS A 161 -0.05 -3.63 17.68
N LEU A 162 -1.11 -3.07 17.08
CA LEU A 162 -1.00 -2.39 15.78
C LEU A 162 -0.10 -1.16 15.87
N LYS A 163 -0.14 -0.42 16.98
CA LYS A 163 0.74 0.72 17.23
C LYS A 163 2.20 0.29 17.29
N SER A 164 2.52 -0.73 18.09
CA SER A 164 3.88 -1.28 18.17
C SER A 164 4.38 -1.78 16.82
N LEU A 165 3.50 -2.38 16.00
CA LEU A 165 3.83 -2.73 14.63
C LEU A 165 4.23 -1.50 13.81
N ILE A 166 3.42 -0.44 13.82
CA ILE A 166 3.70 0.80 13.07
C ILE A 166 5.04 1.41 13.51
N GLU A 167 5.27 1.49 14.82
CA GLU A 167 6.52 2.03 15.40
C GLU A 167 7.75 1.21 15.01
N SER A 168 7.57 -0.10 14.81
CA SER A 168 8.66 -0.99 14.39
C SER A 168 9.05 -0.83 12.92
N MET A 169 8.19 -0.25 12.06
CA MET A 169 8.45 -0.09 10.63
C MET A 169 9.67 0.79 10.36
N SER A 170 10.35 0.59 9.24
CA SER A 170 11.57 1.33 8.92
C SER A 170 11.29 2.82 8.69
N LYS A 171 10.08 3.17 8.22
CA LYS A 171 9.55 4.55 8.22
C LYS A 171 8.11 4.58 8.75
N PRO A 172 7.89 4.70 10.08
CA PRO A 172 6.54 4.62 10.67
C PRO A 172 5.53 5.63 10.11
N HIS A 173 5.98 6.84 9.75
CA HIS A 173 5.15 7.90 9.15
C HIS A 173 4.62 7.56 7.74
N ASN A 174 5.15 6.51 7.10
CA ASN A 174 4.67 6.05 5.80
C ASN A 174 3.44 5.16 5.90
N ILE A 175 3.14 4.61 7.09
CA ILE A 175 1.93 3.83 7.30
C ILE A 175 0.72 4.77 7.31
N LYS A 176 -0.35 4.37 6.60
CA LYS A 176 -1.55 5.18 6.39
C LYS A 176 -2.78 4.55 7.02
N HIS A 177 -2.84 3.23 6.99
CA HIS A 177 -3.93 2.46 7.54
C HIS A 177 -3.42 1.08 7.92
N VAL A 178 -3.71 0.62 9.13
CA VAL A 178 -3.53 -0.77 9.57
C VAL A 178 -4.83 -1.25 10.16
N ALA A 179 -5.29 -2.44 9.79
CA ALA A 179 -6.54 -2.98 10.29
C ALA A 179 -6.52 -4.50 10.51
N LEU A 180 -7.23 -4.93 11.54
CA LEU A 180 -7.63 -6.29 11.80
C LEU A 180 -9.14 -6.37 11.60
N THR A 181 -9.58 -7.17 10.63
CA THR A 181 -11.01 -7.26 10.25
C THR A 181 -11.51 -8.69 10.41
N PRO A 182 -12.27 -9.00 11.48
CA PRO A 182 -12.81 -10.33 11.75
C PRO A 182 -13.67 -10.90 10.61
N LYS A 183 -14.57 -10.08 10.07
CA LYS A 183 -15.58 -10.50 9.07
C LYS A 183 -14.94 -11.17 7.85
N THR A 184 -13.84 -10.62 7.35
CA THR A 184 -13.13 -11.15 6.18
C THR A 184 -11.90 -11.98 6.57
N ASN A 185 -11.61 -12.09 7.87
CA ASN A 185 -10.37 -12.61 8.43
C ASN A 185 -9.13 -12.04 7.70
N VAL A 186 -9.02 -10.71 7.67
CA VAL A 186 -7.95 -9.98 6.97
C VAL A 186 -7.17 -9.11 7.95
N PHE A 187 -5.86 -9.22 7.87
CA PHE A 187 -4.92 -8.21 8.34
C PHE A 187 -4.51 -7.33 7.16
N TYR A 188 -4.86 -6.05 7.24
CA TYR A 188 -4.68 -5.07 6.17
C TYR A 188 -3.65 -4.02 6.56
N VAL A 189 -2.78 -3.66 5.60
CA VAL A 189 -1.85 -2.54 5.74
C VAL A 189 -1.82 -1.72 4.47
N GLN A 190 -1.92 -0.40 4.60
CA GLN A 190 -1.65 0.56 3.55
C GLN A 190 -0.47 1.43 3.93
N MET A 191 0.48 1.58 3.02
CA MET A 191 1.64 2.42 3.22
C MET A 191 2.12 3.13 1.95
N LYS A 192 2.92 4.18 2.14
CA LYS A 192 3.86 4.65 1.11
C LYS A 192 5.05 3.69 1.12
N PRO A 193 5.32 2.97 0.02
CA PRO A 193 6.45 2.05 -0.03
C PRO A 193 7.76 2.80 -0.25
N GLU A 194 8.87 2.23 0.21
CA GLU A 194 10.23 2.71 -0.04
C GLU A 194 11.03 1.52 -0.58
N PRO A 195 11.65 1.63 -1.77
CA PRO A 195 12.36 0.51 -2.37
C PRO A 195 13.44 -0.08 -1.45
N GLU A 196 14.12 0.76 -0.68
CA GLU A 196 15.29 0.38 0.12
C GLU A 196 14.91 -0.44 1.36
N THR A 197 13.70 -0.28 1.90
CA THR A 197 13.30 -0.89 3.18
C THR A 197 12.17 -1.90 3.07
N ILE A 198 11.60 -2.07 1.88
CA ILE A 198 10.35 -2.85 1.73
C ILE A 198 10.47 -4.30 2.21
N GLY A 199 11.60 -4.97 1.96
CA GLY A 199 11.81 -6.34 2.44
C GLY A 199 11.78 -6.44 3.97
N GLU A 200 12.38 -5.46 4.66
CA GLU A 200 12.37 -5.40 6.13
C GLU A 200 10.96 -5.14 6.66
N ASP A 201 10.24 -4.20 6.05
CA ASP A 201 8.86 -3.86 6.43
C ASP A 201 7.93 -5.07 6.23
N VAL A 202 8.06 -5.80 5.12
CA VAL A 202 7.29 -7.03 4.84
C VAL A 202 7.61 -8.12 5.83
N LYS A 203 8.89 -8.26 6.23
CA LYS A 203 9.28 -9.23 7.27
C LYS A 203 8.56 -8.94 8.58
N LYS A 204 8.44 -7.66 8.98
CA LYS A 204 7.69 -7.25 10.18
C LYS A 204 6.20 -7.61 10.06
N LEU A 205 5.59 -7.47 8.87
CA LEU A 205 4.21 -7.89 8.63
C LEU A 205 4.01 -9.41 8.76
N VAL A 206 4.93 -10.19 8.21
CA VAL A 206 4.93 -11.66 8.32
C VAL A 206 5.09 -12.09 9.78
N GLU A 207 6.06 -11.51 10.49
CA GLU A 207 6.29 -11.79 11.91
C GLU A 207 5.10 -11.41 12.77
N PHE A 208 4.47 -10.25 12.53
CA PHE A 208 3.26 -9.84 13.22
C PHE A 208 2.12 -10.84 13.01
N THR A 209 1.91 -11.28 11.77
CA THR A 209 0.86 -12.25 11.44
C THR A 209 1.11 -13.58 12.18
N ASN A 210 2.35 -14.05 12.21
CA ASN A 210 2.72 -15.31 12.85
C ASN A 210 2.71 -15.24 14.39
N ARG A 211 3.03 -14.08 14.99
CA ARG A 211 3.21 -13.94 16.44
C ARG A 211 1.99 -13.40 17.15
N GLU A 212 1.36 -12.37 16.59
CA GLU A 212 0.33 -11.58 17.28
C GLU A 212 -1.09 -11.99 16.93
N ILE A 213 -1.29 -12.55 15.73
CA ILE A 213 -2.59 -13.06 15.27
C ILE A 213 -2.66 -14.58 15.52
N LYS A 214 -2.59 -15.00 16.79
CA LYS A 214 -2.67 -16.43 17.14
C LYS A 214 -4.08 -16.84 17.54
N GLU A 215 -4.42 -18.09 17.29
CA GLU A 215 -5.51 -18.75 18.00
C GLU A 215 -5.19 -18.74 19.49
N SER A 216 -6.17 -18.34 20.30
CA SER A 216 -6.13 -18.62 21.73
C SER A 216 -6.28 -20.14 21.89
N PRO A 217 -5.41 -20.85 22.63
CA PRO A 217 -5.57 -22.28 22.92
C PRO A 217 -6.84 -22.61 23.74
N PHE A 218 -7.68 -21.61 24.05
CA PHE A 218 -8.92 -21.73 24.81
C PHE A 218 -10.14 -21.31 23.99
N SER A 219 -10.20 -21.66 22.70
CA SER A 219 -11.46 -21.63 21.92
C SER A 219 -12.15 -22.99 21.99
N SER A 220 -12.61 -23.36 23.18
CA SER A 220 -13.66 -24.33 23.46
C SER A 220 -14.24 -23.98 24.82
#